data_AF-A0A0K8WA44-F1
#
_entry.id   AF-A0A0K8WA44-F1
#
_cell.length_a   1.000
_cell.length_b   1.000
_cell.length_c   1.000
_cell.angle_alpha   90.00
_cell.angle_beta   90.00
_cell.angle_gamma   90.00
#
_symmetry.space_group_name_H-M   'P 1'
#
loop_
_entity.id
_entity.type
_entity.pdbx_description
1 polymer ?
#
loop_
_entity_poly.entity_id
_entity_poly.type
_entity_poly.pdbx_seq_one_letter_code
_entity_poly.pdbx_strand_id
1 'polypeptide(L)'
;MFLISTIVHYVVALYKLFKKFMMGSFNSAPKINNVDSQDDSLEIPKGLNTTELLKHVKHLRGIHQPQLLSRYFIKPSLTSDVTDGLRSLKLNTVAKDYSVASTLPNHIRVLQWNILSQTLGQNNDGFVRCPEEALTWENRKFLIVQEILQYNPDIICLQEVDHFKFLQTILGTQNYEGIFFPKPDSPCLYIEENNGPDGCAIFFRRDKFELKNFDTRILEVWRVQSNQVAIVVNLVVKSTGKEFCVCTTHLKARHGSLLSKLRNEQGRDLLHFVKQFSGEKPVLICGDFNAEPTEPVYATVLSGKQLQLASAYADIKAERDECNNDSAEKHKANTDSSDDAQTQSVEEEETDAEHVELCDDKVMKSIQCEPPYTTWKIREDGEECHTIDYVFYTPEQFKVRNCLEFPRDDEVGKNRTPSFQYPSDHFSLVCDFELLDKQ
;
A
#
# COMPACT_ATOMS: atom_id res chain seq x y z
N MET A 1 -12.48 52.99 -10.91
CA MET A 1 -13.38 51.96 -11.49
C MET A 1 -12.64 50.75 -12.07
N PHE A 2 -11.52 50.91 -12.79
CA PHE A 2 -10.79 49.77 -13.37
C PHE A 2 -10.22 48.77 -12.34
N LEU A 3 -9.66 49.24 -11.22
CA LEU A 3 -9.05 48.36 -10.22
C LEU A 3 -10.07 47.43 -9.52
N ILE A 4 -11.28 47.92 -9.27
CA ILE A 4 -12.36 47.14 -8.64
C ILE A 4 -12.89 46.07 -9.62
N SER A 5 -13.00 46.40 -10.91
CA SER A 5 -13.41 45.43 -11.93
C SER A 5 -12.41 44.28 -12.08
N THR A 6 -11.11 44.56 -12.04
CA THR A 6 -10.07 43.52 -12.12
C THR A 6 -10.06 42.64 -10.87
N ILE A 7 -10.22 43.22 -9.68
CA ILE A 7 -10.32 42.45 -8.42
C ILE A 7 -11.57 41.58 -8.41
N VAL A 8 -12.73 42.09 -8.84
CA VAL A 8 -13.97 41.30 -8.93
C VAL A 8 -13.84 40.17 -9.95
N HIS A 9 -13.21 40.40 -11.10
CA HIS A 9 -12.93 39.33 -12.06
C HIS A 9 -11.97 38.27 -11.49
N TYR A 10 -10.94 38.67 -10.75
CA TYR A 10 -10.01 37.75 -10.11
C TYR A 10 -10.67 36.95 -8.99
N VAL A 11 -11.52 37.58 -8.18
CA VAL A 11 -12.29 36.93 -7.11
C VAL A 11 -13.35 35.99 -7.69
N VAL A 12 -14.02 36.34 -8.79
CA VAL A 12 -14.98 35.45 -9.48
C VAL A 12 -14.26 34.31 -10.18
N ALA A 13 -13.08 34.53 -10.76
CA ALA A 13 -12.25 33.48 -11.35
C ALA A 13 -11.72 32.53 -10.27
N LEU A 14 -11.21 33.06 -9.16
CA LEU A 14 -10.84 32.30 -7.97
C LEU A 14 -12.03 31.55 -7.39
N TYR A 15 -13.21 32.16 -7.28
CA TYR A 15 -14.42 31.51 -6.79
C TYR A 15 -14.92 30.43 -7.75
N LYS A 16 -14.81 30.60 -9.07
CA LYS A 16 -15.11 29.54 -10.06
C LYS A 16 -14.08 28.41 -10.03
N LEU A 17 -12.80 28.73 -9.83
CA LEU A 17 -11.75 27.75 -9.56
C LEU A 17 -12.09 27.01 -8.26
N PHE A 18 -12.36 27.73 -7.17
CA PHE A 18 -12.70 27.21 -5.85
C PHE A 18 -13.98 26.38 -5.87
N LYS A 19 -14.96 26.76 -6.69
CA LYS A 19 -16.14 25.94 -6.96
C LYS A 19 -15.72 24.66 -7.68
N LYS A 20 -14.87 24.73 -8.71
CA LYS A 20 -14.24 23.54 -9.32
C LYS A 20 -13.42 22.68 -8.33
N PHE A 21 -12.93 23.26 -7.23
CA PHE A 21 -12.11 22.59 -6.20
C PHE A 21 -12.90 22.02 -5.01
N MET A 22 -14.03 22.64 -4.64
CA MET A 22 -15.00 22.12 -3.66
C MET A 22 -15.81 20.95 -4.20
N MET A 23 -15.68 20.67 -5.50
CA MET A 23 -16.43 19.64 -6.18
C MET A 23 -15.63 18.33 -6.13
N GLY A 24 -15.89 17.54 -5.07
CA GLY A 24 -16.09 16.09 -5.24
C GLY A 24 -17.00 15.86 -6.44
N SER A 25 -16.91 14.70 -7.10
CA SER A 25 -17.58 14.42 -8.37
C SER A 25 -19.04 14.90 -8.36
N PHE A 26 -19.33 16.12 -8.84
CA PHE A 26 -20.70 16.57 -9.09
C PHE A 26 -21.12 15.89 -10.38
N ASN A 27 -21.39 14.60 -10.27
CA ASN A 27 -22.56 14.13 -10.95
C ASN A 27 -23.73 14.87 -10.28
N SER A 28 -24.47 15.69 -11.01
CA SER A 28 -25.76 16.23 -10.53
C SER A 28 -26.79 15.12 -10.34
N ALA A 29 -26.42 13.88 -10.69
CA ALA A 29 -27.18 12.70 -10.41
C ALA A 29 -27.45 12.57 -8.90
N PRO A 30 -28.68 12.23 -8.50
CA PRO A 30 -28.99 11.96 -7.12
C PRO A 30 -28.19 10.74 -6.63
N LYS A 31 -27.68 10.82 -5.40
CA LYS A 31 -27.06 9.67 -4.73
C LYS A 31 -28.09 8.56 -4.57
N ILE A 32 -27.68 7.33 -4.85
CA ILE A 32 -28.45 6.12 -4.65
C ILE A 32 -28.04 5.55 -3.30
N ASN A 33 -29.01 5.35 -2.40
CA ASN A 33 -28.77 4.73 -1.10
C ASN A 33 -28.68 3.21 -1.25
N ASN A 34 -27.57 2.75 -1.84
CA ASN A 34 -27.25 1.33 -1.97
C ASN A 34 -26.96 0.71 -0.60
N VAL A 35 -27.46 -0.50 -0.36
CA VAL A 35 -27.21 -1.28 0.87
C VAL A 35 -26.20 -2.37 0.56
N ASP A 36 -25.16 -2.50 1.38
CA ASP A 36 -24.18 -3.60 1.29
C ASP A 36 -24.86 -4.95 1.62
N SER A 37 -25.35 -5.61 0.57
CA SER A 37 -26.24 -6.79 0.68
C SER A 37 -26.07 -7.84 -0.41
N GLN A 38 -25.21 -7.59 -1.41
CA GLN A 38 -24.98 -8.51 -2.54
C GLN A 38 -24.46 -9.89 -2.09
N ASP A 39 -23.79 -9.96 -0.94
CA ASP A 39 -23.20 -11.18 -0.40
C ASP A 39 -23.93 -11.74 0.85
N ASP A 40 -25.17 -11.32 1.12
CA ASP A 40 -25.93 -11.77 2.30
C ASP A 40 -26.24 -13.28 2.31
N SER A 41 -26.17 -13.91 1.15
CA SER A 41 -26.33 -15.36 0.98
C SER A 41 -25.03 -16.15 1.15
N LEU A 42 -23.89 -15.48 1.44
CA LEU A 42 -22.60 -16.16 1.60
C LEU A 42 -22.60 -17.06 2.83
N GLU A 43 -22.52 -18.38 2.60
CA GLU A 43 -22.34 -19.37 3.65
C GLU A 43 -20.90 -19.90 3.66
N ILE A 44 -20.13 -19.54 4.71
CA ILE A 44 -18.79 -20.10 4.94
C ILE A 44 -18.88 -21.20 6.00
N PRO A 45 -18.37 -22.42 5.75
CA PRO A 45 -18.35 -23.48 6.76
C PRO A 45 -17.62 -23.02 8.02
N LYS A 46 -18.20 -23.34 9.19
CA LYS A 46 -17.64 -22.94 10.48
C LYS A 46 -16.39 -23.74 10.82
N GLY A 47 -15.41 -23.08 11.43
CA GLY A 47 -14.22 -23.74 12.01
C GLY A 47 -13.12 -24.11 11.01
N LEU A 48 -13.21 -23.66 9.75
CA LEU A 48 -12.12 -23.85 8.80
C LEU A 48 -10.88 -23.07 9.24
N ASN A 49 -9.74 -23.75 9.33
CA ASN A 49 -8.45 -23.07 9.44
C ASN A 49 -8.10 -22.36 8.12
N THR A 50 -7.07 -21.50 8.12
CA THR A 50 -6.68 -20.71 6.94
C THR A 50 -6.41 -21.56 5.71
N THR A 51 -5.78 -22.72 5.85
CA THR A 51 -5.49 -23.62 4.72
C THR A 51 -6.76 -24.22 4.15
N GLU A 52 -7.70 -24.61 5.01
CA GLU A 52 -8.99 -25.17 4.60
C GLU A 52 -9.88 -24.10 3.95
N LEU A 53 -9.91 -22.89 4.50
CA LEU A 53 -10.64 -21.77 3.91
C LEU A 53 -10.04 -21.39 2.55
N LEU A 54 -8.72 -21.37 2.40
CA LEU A 54 -8.07 -21.12 1.12
C LEU A 54 -8.46 -22.16 0.06
N LYS A 55 -8.54 -23.44 0.44
CA LYS A 55 -9.04 -24.51 -0.44
C LYS A 55 -10.52 -24.31 -0.79
N HIS A 56 -11.32 -23.91 0.18
CA HIS A 56 -12.75 -23.66 -0.03
C HIS A 56 -12.99 -22.49 -0.98
N VAL A 57 -12.32 -21.35 -0.78
CA VAL A 57 -12.38 -20.18 -1.66
C VAL A 57 -11.92 -20.53 -3.08
N LYS A 58 -10.85 -21.32 -3.23
CA LYS A 58 -10.42 -21.84 -4.54
C LYS A 58 -11.47 -22.73 -5.21
N HIS A 59 -12.21 -23.51 -4.44
CA HIS A 59 -13.31 -24.32 -4.95
C HIS A 59 -14.49 -23.45 -5.41
N LEU A 60 -14.86 -22.42 -4.64
CA LEU A 60 -15.92 -21.47 -4.99
C LEU A 60 -15.64 -20.70 -6.28
N ARG A 61 -14.37 -20.45 -6.61
CA ARG A 61 -13.97 -19.87 -7.90
C ARG A 61 -14.23 -20.77 -9.10
N GLY A 62 -14.40 -22.07 -8.90
CA GLY A 62 -14.53 -23.05 -9.98
C GLY A 62 -13.19 -23.53 -10.54
N ILE A 63 -13.17 -24.80 -10.96
CA ILE A 63 -11.95 -25.52 -11.39
C ILE A 63 -11.39 -25.06 -12.74
N HIS A 64 -12.18 -24.31 -13.52
CA HIS A 64 -11.83 -23.87 -14.86
C HIS A 64 -11.19 -22.47 -14.89
N GLN A 65 -11.27 -21.73 -13.79
CA GLN A 65 -10.70 -20.39 -13.71
C GLN A 65 -9.16 -20.44 -13.63
N PRO A 66 -8.45 -19.52 -14.29
CA PRO A 66 -6.99 -19.40 -14.17
C PRO A 66 -6.55 -19.26 -12.71
N GLN A 67 -5.36 -19.79 -12.40
CA GLN A 67 -4.80 -19.62 -11.06
C GLN A 67 -4.41 -18.17 -10.82
N LEU A 68 -4.60 -17.71 -9.58
CA LEU A 68 -4.11 -16.42 -9.12
C LEU A 68 -2.59 -16.34 -9.35
N LEU A 69 -2.12 -15.19 -9.80
CA LEU A 69 -0.71 -14.92 -10.03
C LEU A 69 0.10 -15.24 -8.78
N SER A 70 1.11 -16.11 -8.93
CA SER A 70 1.95 -16.53 -7.80
C SER A 70 3.11 -15.56 -7.62
N ARG A 71 3.28 -15.07 -6.38
CA ARG A 71 4.41 -14.20 -6.00
C ARG A 71 5.09 -14.73 -4.75
N TYR A 72 6.37 -14.41 -4.60
CA TYR A 72 7.21 -14.91 -3.51
C TYR A 72 7.87 -13.74 -2.78
N PHE A 73 8.13 -13.93 -1.49
CA PHE A 73 8.90 -12.96 -0.72
C PHE A 73 10.33 -12.84 -1.24
N ILE A 74 10.91 -11.64 -1.13
CA ILE A 74 12.29 -11.38 -1.50
C ILE A 74 13.19 -12.36 -0.73
N LYS A 75 14.05 -13.05 -1.47
CA LYS A 75 15.00 -13.99 -0.88
C LYS A 75 16.22 -13.21 -0.41
N PRO A 76 16.73 -13.43 0.81
CA PRO A 76 18.04 -12.90 1.18
C PRO A 76 19.12 -13.49 0.28
N SER A 77 20.14 -12.70 -0.03
CA SER A 77 21.30 -13.14 -0.81
C SER A 77 22.00 -14.28 -0.05
N LEU A 78 22.02 -15.48 -0.64
CA LEU A 78 22.73 -16.63 -0.10
C LEU A 78 24.21 -16.50 -0.46
N THR A 79 25.07 -16.33 0.54
CA THR A 79 26.53 -16.17 0.41
C THR A 79 27.30 -17.45 0.07
N SER A 80 26.74 -18.40 -0.70
CA SER A 80 27.45 -19.66 -1.00
C SER A 80 27.36 -20.10 -2.46
N ASP A 81 28.54 -20.34 -3.05
CA ASP A 81 28.77 -20.99 -4.35
C ASP A 81 28.02 -22.33 -4.46
N VAL A 82 26.95 -22.37 -5.24
CA VAL A 82 26.34 -23.62 -5.69
C VAL A 82 25.81 -23.45 -7.11
N THR A 83 25.96 -24.48 -7.94
CA THR A 83 25.56 -24.51 -9.35
C THR A 83 24.04 -24.30 -9.56
N ASP A 84 23.67 -23.71 -10.70
CA ASP A 84 22.33 -23.14 -10.98
C ASP A 84 21.15 -24.11 -10.82
N GLY A 85 21.35 -25.41 -11.08
CA GLY A 85 20.31 -26.43 -10.89
C GLY A 85 19.98 -26.70 -9.41
N LEU A 86 20.99 -26.68 -8.53
CA LEU A 86 20.80 -26.86 -7.09
C LEU A 86 20.35 -25.55 -6.42
N ARG A 87 20.71 -24.39 -7.00
CA ARG A 87 20.14 -23.09 -6.65
C ARG A 87 18.63 -23.12 -6.79
N SER A 88 18.07 -23.46 -7.96
CA SER A 88 16.60 -23.44 -8.16
C SER A 88 15.81 -24.32 -7.18
N LEU A 89 16.30 -25.54 -6.91
CA LEU A 89 15.67 -26.46 -5.96
C LEU A 89 15.79 -26.00 -4.49
N LYS A 90 16.96 -25.51 -4.05
CA LYS A 90 17.11 -24.92 -2.70
C LYS A 90 16.34 -23.61 -2.57
N LEU A 91 16.31 -22.79 -3.61
CA LEU A 91 15.58 -21.51 -3.66
C LEU A 91 14.06 -21.69 -3.57
N ASN A 92 13.50 -22.79 -4.06
CA ASN A 92 12.08 -23.10 -3.90
C ASN A 92 11.74 -23.57 -2.48
N THR A 93 12.66 -24.29 -1.82
CA THR A 93 12.54 -24.67 -0.40
C THR A 93 12.71 -23.46 0.51
N VAL A 94 13.72 -22.62 0.27
CA VAL A 94 13.99 -21.40 1.03
C VAL A 94 12.89 -20.35 0.84
N ALA A 95 12.34 -20.19 -0.38
CA ALA A 95 11.18 -19.32 -0.62
C ALA A 95 9.94 -19.76 0.17
N LYS A 96 9.75 -21.07 0.37
CA LYS A 96 8.68 -21.60 1.22
C LYS A 96 8.86 -21.16 2.67
N ASP A 97 10.09 -21.17 3.20
CA ASP A 97 10.36 -20.80 4.60
C ASP A 97 10.05 -19.31 4.89
N TYR A 98 10.30 -18.39 3.96
CA TYR A 98 9.95 -16.96 4.11
C TYR A 98 8.47 -16.66 3.86
N SER A 99 7.78 -17.50 3.08
CA SER A 99 6.34 -17.35 2.87
C SER A 99 5.51 -17.66 4.12
N VAL A 100 6.08 -18.44 5.07
CA VAL A 100 5.41 -18.75 6.35
C VAL A 100 5.41 -17.50 7.24
N ALA A 101 4.23 -17.11 7.70
CA ALA A 101 4.09 -16.03 8.67
C ALA A 101 4.85 -16.39 9.96
N SER A 102 5.77 -15.52 10.39
CA SER A 102 6.52 -15.74 11.61
C SER A 102 5.61 -15.69 12.84
N THR A 103 5.85 -16.59 13.77
CA THR A 103 5.14 -16.68 15.05
C THR A 103 5.81 -15.86 16.15
N LEU A 104 6.91 -15.15 15.84
CA LEU A 104 7.62 -14.33 16.82
C LEU A 104 6.69 -13.22 17.34
N PRO A 105 6.65 -12.98 18.67
CA PRO A 105 5.71 -12.03 19.28
C PRO A 105 5.73 -10.62 18.66
N ASN A 106 6.91 -10.10 18.34
CA ASN A 106 7.10 -8.75 17.80
C ASN A 106 7.18 -8.71 16.28
N HIS A 107 7.05 -9.85 15.60
CA HIS A 107 6.96 -9.87 14.15
C HIS A 107 5.55 -9.46 13.72
N ILE A 108 5.42 -8.58 12.74
CA ILE A 108 4.13 -8.08 12.25
C ILE A 108 4.17 -8.13 10.72
N ARG A 109 3.30 -8.95 10.12
CA ARG A 109 3.08 -8.95 8.67
C ARG A 109 1.96 -7.99 8.29
N VAL A 110 2.23 -7.07 7.38
CA VAL A 110 1.27 -6.06 6.91
C VAL A 110 0.99 -6.31 5.43
N LEU A 111 -0.28 -6.32 5.05
CA LEU A 111 -0.73 -6.26 3.66
C LEU A 111 -1.35 -4.90 3.39
N GLN A 112 -0.90 -4.19 2.35
CA GLN A 112 -1.54 -2.99 1.83
C GLN A 112 -2.03 -3.26 0.41
N TRP A 113 -3.27 -2.87 0.09
CA TRP A 113 -3.80 -3.10 -1.25
C TRP A 113 -5.02 -2.24 -1.61
N ASN A 114 -4.96 -1.55 -2.76
CA ASN A 114 -6.15 -1.06 -3.44
C ASN A 114 -6.83 -2.23 -4.18
N ILE A 115 -8.06 -2.57 -3.78
CA ILE A 115 -8.75 -3.78 -4.28
C ILE A 115 -9.64 -3.55 -5.50
N LEU A 116 -9.65 -2.32 -6.04
CA LEU A 116 -10.51 -1.88 -7.14
C LEU A 116 -12.01 -2.06 -6.83
N SER A 117 -12.70 -0.96 -6.55
CA SER A 117 -14.15 -0.99 -6.29
C SER A 117 -14.91 -1.50 -7.52
N GLN A 118 -16.08 -2.11 -7.32
CA GLN A 118 -16.87 -2.69 -8.41
C GLN A 118 -17.29 -1.65 -9.44
N THR A 119 -17.71 -0.47 -8.96
CA THR A 119 -18.09 0.64 -9.84
C THR A 119 -16.93 1.14 -10.68
N LEU A 120 -15.74 1.31 -10.09
CA LEU A 120 -14.57 1.76 -10.85
C LEU A 120 -14.15 0.70 -11.88
N GLY A 121 -14.15 -0.57 -11.46
CA GLY A 121 -13.87 -1.74 -12.30
C GLY A 121 -14.69 -1.79 -13.59
N GLN A 122 -16.02 -1.71 -13.50
CA GLN A 122 -16.89 -1.92 -14.67
C GLN A 122 -17.29 -0.66 -15.43
N ASN A 123 -17.39 0.51 -14.77
CA ASN A 123 -18.10 1.65 -15.35
C ASN A 123 -17.24 2.88 -15.61
N ASN A 124 -16.12 3.08 -14.90
CA ASN A 124 -15.44 4.37 -14.88
C ASN A 124 -14.00 4.35 -15.40
N ASP A 125 -13.28 3.24 -15.26
CA ASP A 125 -11.83 3.23 -15.48
C ASP A 125 -11.39 2.69 -16.85
N GLY A 126 -12.29 2.09 -17.63
CA GLY A 126 -12.05 1.79 -19.04
C GLY A 126 -10.91 0.80 -19.31
N PHE A 127 -10.89 -0.36 -18.64
CA PHE A 127 -9.87 -1.40 -18.81
C PHE A 127 -9.97 -2.13 -20.16
N VAL A 128 -9.49 -1.52 -21.24
CA VAL A 128 -9.69 -1.99 -22.63
C VAL A 128 -9.06 -3.34 -22.98
N ARG A 129 -8.19 -3.89 -22.11
CA ARG A 129 -7.57 -5.21 -22.30
C ARG A 129 -8.04 -6.26 -21.28
N CYS A 130 -8.88 -5.87 -20.33
CA CYS A 130 -9.47 -6.78 -19.37
C CYS A 130 -10.80 -7.32 -19.93
N PRO A 131 -11.03 -8.65 -19.93
CA PRO A 131 -12.35 -9.19 -20.23
C PRO A 131 -13.38 -8.67 -19.23
N GLU A 132 -14.55 -8.21 -19.70
CA GLU A 132 -15.61 -7.64 -18.85
C GLU A 132 -16.03 -8.58 -17.71
N GLU A 133 -16.08 -9.89 -17.98
CA GLU A 133 -16.39 -10.91 -16.99
C GLU A 133 -15.37 -10.92 -15.83
N ALA A 134 -14.08 -10.71 -16.11
CA ALA A 134 -13.04 -10.65 -15.08
C ALA A 134 -13.17 -9.41 -14.17
N LEU A 135 -13.90 -8.37 -14.61
CA LEU A 135 -14.16 -7.15 -13.82
C LEU A 135 -15.38 -7.31 -12.87
N THR A 136 -16.20 -8.34 -13.07
CA THR A 136 -17.37 -8.59 -12.22
C THR A 136 -16.98 -8.92 -10.78
N TRP A 137 -17.76 -8.46 -9.81
CA TRP A 137 -17.52 -8.75 -8.39
C TRP A 137 -17.46 -10.25 -8.13
N GLU A 138 -18.35 -11.02 -8.75
CA GLU A 138 -18.41 -12.47 -8.64
C GLU A 138 -17.09 -13.16 -9.01
N ASN A 139 -16.41 -12.69 -10.05
CA ASN A 139 -15.13 -13.25 -10.46
C ASN A 139 -13.95 -12.74 -9.61
N ARG A 140 -14.05 -11.53 -9.03
CA ARG A 140 -12.96 -10.89 -8.27
C ARG A 140 -12.97 -11.24 -6.78
N LYS A 141 -14.12 -11.35 -6.13
CA LYS A 141 -14.25 -11.41 -4.66
C LYS A 141 -13.44 -12.53 -4.02
N PHE A 142 -13.46 -13.73 -4.61
CA PHE A 142 -12.73 -14.88 -4.09
C PHE A 142 -11.24 -14.86 -4.48
N LEU A 143 -10.86 -14.19 -5.58
CA LEU A 143 -9.46 -13.90 -5.88
C LEU A 143 -8.86 -12.93 -4.86
N ILE A 144 -9.61 -11.90 -4.46
CA ILE A 144 -9.21 -10.93 -3.42
C ILE A 144 -8.96 -11.65 -2.09
N VAL A 145 -9.91 -12.50 -1.67
CA VAL A 145 -9.75 -13.29 -0.44
C VAL A 145 -8.57 -14.27 -0.56
N GLN A 146 -8.38 -14.89 -1.72
CA GLN A 146 -7.24 -15.79 -1.94
C GLN A 146 -5.90 -15.05 -1.81
N GLU A 147 -5.74 -13.87 -2.42
CA GLU A 147 -4.53 -13.03 -2.32
C GLU A 147 -4.23 -12.66 -0.86
N ILE A 148 -5.25 -12.26 -0.10
CA ILE A 148 -5.08 -11.91 1.31
C ILE A 148 -4.68 -13.14 2.14
N LEU A 149 -5.44 -14.24 2.06
CA LEU A 149 -5.25 -15.39 2.95
C LEU A 149 -3.98 -16.18 2.65
N GLN A 150 -3.51 -16.21 1.39
CA GLN A 150 -2.29 -16.96 1.06
C GLN A 150 -1.03 -16.34 1.69
N TYR A 151 -1.04 -15.03 1.94
CA TYR A 151 0.06 -14.34 2.63
C TYR A 151 -0.10 -14.26 4.14
N ASN A 152 -1.29 -14.61 4.66
CA ASN A 152 -1.62 -14.70 6.08
C ASN A 152 -1.11 -13.49 6.91
N PRO A 153 -1.51 -12.25 6.54
CA PRO A 153 -1.04 -11.04 7.23
C PRO A 153 -1.55 -10.96 8.67
N ASP A 154 -0.89 -10.17 9.50
CA ASP A 154 -1.40 -9.82 10.82
C ASP A 154 -2.33 -8.59 10.74
N ILE A 155 -2.06 -7.71 9.77
CA ILE A 155 -2.75 -6.44 9.53
C ILE A 155 -3.01 -6.27 8.03
N ILE A 156 -4.20 -5.80 7.66
CA ILE A 156 -4.65 -5.63 6.28
C ILE A 156 -5.16 -4.19 6.12
N CYS A 157 -4.55 -3.41 5.23
CA CYS A 157 -4.89 -2.03 4.92
C CYS A 157 -5.43 -1.96 3.48
N LEU A 158 -6.74 -1.78 3.31
CA LEU A 158 -7.40 -1.82 2.01
C LEU A 158 -7.94 -0.46 1.58
N GLN A 159 -7.87 -0.18 0.27
CA GLN A 159 -8.48 0.98 -0.37
C GLN A 159 -9.50 0.52 -1.42
N GLU A 160 -10.46 1.39 -1.74
CA GLU A 160 -11.58 1.11 -2.66
C GLU A 160 -12.48 -0.06 -2.23
N VAL A 161 -12.69 -0.20 -0.93
CA VAL A 161 -13.59 -1.21 -0.38
C VAL A 161 -15.03 -0.74 -0.49
N ASP A 162 -15.84 -1.38 -1.32
CA ASP A 162 -17.29 -1.18 -1.43
C ASP A 162 -18.11 -2.39 -0.93
N HIS A 163 -17.47 -3.55 -0.73
CA HIS A 163 -18.06 -4.79 -0.20
C HIS A 163 -17.49 -5.15 1.18
N PHE A 164 -17.59 -4.22 2.14
CA PHE A 164 -16.99 -4.41 3.45
C PHE A 164 -17.63 -5.56 4.24
N LYS A 165 -18.95 -5.74 4.17
CA LYS A 165 -19.68 -6.80 4.87
C LYS A 165 -19.22 -8.20 4.42
N PHE A 166 -18.96 -8.37 3.13
CA PHE A 166 -18.35 -9.60 2.58
C PHE A 166 -16.99 -9.89 3.22
N LEU A 167 -16.08 -8.92 3.17
CA LEU A 167 -14.73 -9.05 3.74
C LEU A 167 -14.78 -9.30 5.26
N GLN A 168 -15.61 -8.57 5.98
CA GLN A 168 -15.81 -8.74 7.42
C GLN A 168 -16.32 -10.14 7.76
N THR A 169 -17.27 -10.67 6.98
CA THR A 169 -17.83 -12.01 7.20
C THR A 169 -16.76 -13.07 6.99
N ILE A 170 -16.05 -13.05 5.87
CA ILE A 170 -15.09 -14.10 5.52
C ILE A 170 -13.80 -14.01 6.35
N LEU A 171 -13.21 -12.82 6.50
CA LEU A 171 -12.00 -12.62 7.30
C LEU A 171 -12.29 -12.78 8.80
N GLY A 172 -13.51 -12.47 9.25
CA GLY A 172 -13.96 -12.72 10.62
C GLY A 172 -13.85 -14.19 11.04
N THR A 173 -14.04 -15.13 10.11
CA THR A 173 -13.82 -16.57 10.36
C THR A 173 -12.36 -16.91 10.66
N GLN A 174 -11.42 -16.04 10.27
CA GLN A 174 -9.97 -16.17 10.45
C GLN A 174 -9.44 -15.24 11.55
N ASN A 175 -10.29 -14.88 12.52
CA ASN A 175 -10.00 -14.02 13.67
C ASN A 175 -9.66 -12.55 13.35
N TYR A 176 -9.88 -12.09 12.13
CA TYR A 176 -9.76 -10.66 11.86
C TYR A 176 -10.95 -9.88 12.41
N GLU A 177 -10.69 -8.64 12.81
CA GLU A 177 -11.67 -7.60 13.07
C GLU A 177 -11.36 -6.43 12.15
N GLY A 178 -12.41 -5.80 11.61
CA GLY A 178 -12.30 -4.77 10.59
C GLY A 178 -12.97 -3.47 10.98
N ILE A 179 -12.34 -2.35 10.62
CA ILE A 179 -12.88 -0.99 10.68
C ILE A 179 -12.97 -0.45 9.25
N PHE A 180 -14.09 0.17 8.90
CA PHE A 180 -14.35 0.73 7.58
C PHE A 180 -14.73 2.21 7.69
N PHE A 181 -14.22 3.02 6.76
CA PHE A 181 -14.59 4.42 6.65
C PHE A 181 -14.83 4.79 5.17
N PRO A 182 -16.11 5.04 4.78
CA PRO A 182 -16.46 5.33 3.40
C PRO A 182 -16.07 6.75 2.99
N LYS A 183 -15.79 6.95 1.70
CA LYS A 183 -15.67 8.29 1.12
C LYS A 183 -17.04 9.01 1.18
N PRO A 184 -17.09 10.29 1.59
CA PRO A 184 -18.34 11.05 1.63
C PRO A 184 -19.08 11.13 0.29
N ASP A 185 -18.33 11.14 -0.81
CA ASP A 185 -18.81 11.27 -2.18
C ASP A 185 -18.13 10.25 -3.09
N SER A 186 -18.44 8.97 -2.85
CA SER A 186 -17.93 7.84 -3.64
C SER A 186 -18.61 7.76 -5.02
N PRO A 187 -17.87 7.41 -6.10
CA PRO A 187 -18.47 7.05 -7.39
C PRO A 187 -19.49 5.91 -7.29
N CYS A 188 -19.33 5.00 -6.33
CA CYS A 188 -20.23 3.85 -6.09
C CYS A 188 -21.66 4.27 -5.72
N LEU A 189 -21.86 5.52 -5.27
CA LEU A 189 -23.18 6.06 -4.92
C LEU A 189 -24.03 6.41 -6.14
N TYR A 190 -23.49 6.33 -7.36
CA TYR A 190 -24.15 6.78 -8.58
C TYR A 190 -24.46 5.65 -9.56
N ILE A 191 -24.21 4.41 -9.18
CA ILE A 191 -24.49 3.21 -9.98
C ILE A 191 -25.62 2.42 -9.30
N GLU A 192 -26.67 2.14 -10.06
CA GLU A 192 -27.76 1.25 -9.63
C GLU A 192 -27.21 -0.16 -9.39
N GLU A 193 -27.73 -0.85 -8.36
CA GLU A 193 -27.34 -2.23 -8.03
C GLU A 193 -25.86 -2.41 -7.65
N ASN A 194 -25.11 -1.33 -7.38
CA ASN A 194 -23.81 -1.42 -6.71
C ASN A 194 -24.01 -1.59 -5.20
N ASN A 195 -22.99 -2.05 -4.50
CA ASN A 195 -22.92 -1.93 -3.05
C ASN A 195 -22.59 -0.48 -2.62
N GLY A 196 -22.53 -0.23 -1.31
CA GLY A 196 -22.39 1.12 -0.72
C GLY A 196 -21.17 1.93 -1.21
N PRO A 197 -20.95 3.14 -0.66
CA PRO A 197 -19.79 3.96 -1.05
C PRO A 197 -18.48 3.21 -0.84
N ASP A 198 -17.53 3.32 -1.78
CA ASP A 198 -16.17 2.85 -1.56
C ASP A 198 -15.47 3.64 -0.45
N GLY A 199 -14.49 3.02 0.18
CA GLY A 199 -13.72 3.62 1.25
C GLY A 199 -12.42 2.92 1.57
N CYS A 200 -11.88 3.24 2.72
CA CYS A 200 -10.71 2.55 3.28
C CYS A 200 -11.16 1.55 4.35
N ALA A 201 -10.42 0.46 4.52
CA ALA A 201 -10.61 -0.49 5.62
C ALA A 201 -9.28 -0.90 6.26
N ILE A 202 -9.29 -1.11 7.58
CA ILE A 202 -8.19 -1.76 8.30
C ILE A 202 -8.74 -3.01 8.98
N PHE A 203 -8.11 -4.16 8.73
CA PHE A 203 -8.33 -5.38 9.50
C PHE A 203 -7.09 -5.75 10.30
N PHE A 204 -7.28 -6.34 11.48
CA PHE A 204 -6.20 -6.86 12.31
C PHE A 204 -6.62 -8.15 13.03
N ARG A 205 -5.65 -9.01 13.30
CA ARG A 205 -5.87 -10.30 13.99
C ARG A 205 -6.19 -10.10 15.47
N ARG A 206 -7.42 -10.42 15.89
CA ARG A 206 -7.87 -10.34 17.30
C ARG A 206 -7.16 -11.31 18.23
N ASP A 207 -6.62 -12.40 17.72
CA ASP A 207 -5.86 -13.37 18.52
C ASP A 207 -4.42 -12.90 18.80
N LYS A 208 -3.91 -11.93 18.02
CA LYS A 208 -2.57 -11.36 18.18
C LYS A 208 -2.58 -9.96 18.81
N PHE A 209 -3.55 -9.13 18.46
CA PHE A 209 -3.63 -7.74 18.89
C PHE A 209 -4.89 -7.45 19.69
N GLU A 210 -4.76 -6.50 20.59
CA GLU A 210 -5.87 -5.79 21.22
C GLU A 210 -5.98 -4.40 20.60
N LEU A 211 -7.19 -3.99 20.21
CA LEU A 211 -7.47 -2.64 19.76
C LEU A 211 -7.60 -1.71 20.97
N LYS A 212 -6.71 -0.72 21.07
CA LYS A 212 -6.75 0.27 22.15
C LYS A 212 -7.72 1.41 21.84
N ASN A 213 -7.62 1.98 20.66
CA ASN A 213 -8.53 2.98 20.11
C ASN A 213 -8.29 3.14 18.60
N PHE A 214 -9.24 3.79 17.92
CA PHE A 214 -9.12 4.19 16.52
C PHE A 214 -9.74 5.57 16.31
N ASP A 215 -9.37 6.22 15.22
CA ASP A 215 -10.02 7.44 14.74
C ASP A 215 -10.06 7.45 13.21
N THR A 216 -10.91 8.31 12.65
CA THR A 216 -11.13 8.44 11.21
C THR A 216 -11.08 9.91 10.80
N ARG A 217 -10.53 10.19 9.62
CA ARG A 217 -10.40 11.57 9.13
C ARG A 217 -10.79 11.68 7.68
N ILE A 218 -11.67 12.63 7.37
CA ILE A 218 -11.78 13.18 6.01
C ILE A 218 -10.61 14.17 5.87
N LEU A 219 -9.67 13.85 5.00
CA LEU A 219 -8.45 14.63 4.84
C LEU A 219 -8.77 16.04 4.34
N GLU A 220 -8.08 17.01 4.90
CA GLU A 220 -8.23 18.41 4.57
C GLU A 220 -7.19 18.86 3.55
N VAL A 221 -7.58 19.81 2.71
CA VAL A 221 -6.71 20.55 1.80
C VAL A 221 -6.93 22.01 2.12
N TRP A 222 -5.90 22.71 2.58
CA TRP A 222 -6.00 24.11 3.02
C TRP A 222 -7.15 24.36 4.01
N ARG A 223 -7.31 23.47 5.01
CA ARG A 223 -8.34 23.51 6.06
C ARG A 223 -9.78 23.28 5.59
N VAL A 224 -9.93 22.70 4.40
CA VAL A 224 -11.24 22.35 3.83
C VAL A 224 -11.28 20.84 3.62
N GLN A 225 -12.35 20.20 4.11
CA GLN A 225 -12.55 18.77 3.90
C GLN A 225 -12.56 18.43 2.41
N SER A 226 -11.72 17.48 2.03
CA SER A 226 -11.72 16.88 0.70
C SER A 226 -12.72 15.71 0.65
N ASN A 227 -12.54 14.81 -0.30
CA ASN A 227 -13.28 13.54 -0.38
C ASN A 227 -12.43 12.33 0.02
N GLN A 228 -11.16 12.54 0.35
CA GLN A 228 -10.22 11.46 0.68
C GLN A 228 -10.23 11.20 2.18
N VAL A 229 -9.99 9.94 2.56
CA VAL A 229 -10.23 9.48 3.91
C VAL A 229 -9.05 8.68 4.45
N ALA A 230 -8.85 8.74 5.76
CA ALA A 230 -7.86 7.98 6.49
C ALA A 230 -8.48 7.31 7.72
N ILE A 231 -7.94 6.14 8.09
CA ILE A 231 -8.25 5.42 9.33
C ILE A 231 -6.94 5.23 10.07
N VAL A 232 -6.92 5.48 11.38
CA VAL A 232 -5.77 5.23 12.25
C VAL A 232 -6.19 4.36 13.43
N VAL A 233 -5.37 3.36 13.78
CA VAL A 233 -5.61 2.44 14.90
C VAL A 233 -4.37 2.37 15.78
N ASN A 234 -4.55 2.36 17.11
CA ASN A 234 -3.50 1.97 18.05
C ASN A 234 -3.76 0.53 18.49
N LEU A 235 -2.79 -0.35 18.26
CA LEU A 235 -2.85 -1.77 18.58
C LEU A 235 -1.84 -2.11 19.67
N VAL A 236 -2.18 -3.09 20.50
CA VAL A 236 -1.30 -3.67 21.51
C VAL A 236 -1.02 -5.12 21.15
N VAL A 237 0.26 -5.50 21.05
CA VAL A 237 0.69 -6.89 20.90
C VAL A 237 0.38 -7.64 22.19
N LYS A 238 -0.58 -8.57 22.19
CA LYS A 238 -1.08 -9.21 23.42
C LYS A 238 0.01 -9.93 24.22
N SER A 239 0.96 -10.55 23.54
CA SER A 239 2.03 -11.33 24.17
C SER A 239 3.14 -10.49 24.81
N THR A 240 3.33 -9.23 24.37
CA THR A 240 4.45 -8.38 24.84
C THR A 240 4.00 -7.07 25.47
N GLY A 241 2.73 -6.69 25.31
CA GLY A 241 2.20 -5.40 25.74
C GLY A 241 2.72 -4.21 24.94
N LYS A 242 3.53 -4.43 23.89
CA LYS A 242 4.04 -3.35 23.05
C LYS A 242 2.92 -2.73 22.24
N GLU A 243 2.91 -1.40 22.16
CA GLU A 243 1.94 -0.65 21.38
C GLU A 243 2.56 -0.11 20.10
N PHE A 244 1.75 -0.04 19.04
CA PHE A 244 2.11 0.61 17.77
C PHE A 244 0.85 1.13 17.10
N CYS A 245 1.04 1.99 16.11
CA CYS A 245 -0.02 2.69 15.39
C CYS A 245 0.01 2.30 13.91
N VAL A 246 -1.15 2.05 13.32
CA VAL A 246 -1.27 1.79 11.88
C VAL A 246 -2.28 2.75 11.28
N CYS A 247 -1.91 3.35 10.16
CA CYS A 247 -2.78 4.20 9.37
C CYS A 247 -2.98 3.62 7.98
N THR A 248 -4.19 3.76 7.43
CA THR A 248 -4.44 3.56 6.00
C THR A 248 -5.08 4.80 5.38
N THR A 249 -4.78 5.08 4.12
CA THR A 249 -5.33 6.20 3.36
C THR A 249 -5.48 5.88 1.87
N HIS A 250 -6.28 6.68 1.17
CA HIS A 250 -6.35 6.72 -0.29
C HIS A 250 -6.35 8.21 -0.68
N LEU A 251 -5.30 8.69 -1.33
CA LEU A 251 -5.16 10.10 -1.75
C LEU A 251 -5.79 10.36 -3.12
N LYS A 252 -5.87 11.65 -3.49
CA LYS A 252 -6.56 12.05 -4.71
C LYS A 252 -5.90 11.50 -5.98
N ALA A 253 -6.63 10.65 -6.70
CA ALA A 253 -6.27 10.13 -8.02
C ALA A 253 -6.20 11.19 -9.14
N ARG A 254 -5.63 10.75 -10.27
CA ARG A 254 -5.35 11.47 -11.54
C ARG A 254 -4.10 12.37 -11.50
N HIS A 255 -3.50 12.58 -12.67
CA HIS A 255 -2.27 13.35 -12.84
C HIS A 255 -2.53 14.84 -13.10
N GLY A 256 -1.53 15.67 -12.78
CA GLY A 256 -1.52 17.11 -13.04
C GLY A 256 -0.89 17.88 -11.88
N SER A 257 -0.15 18.95 -12.20
CA SER A 257 0.62 19.73 -11.22
C SER A 257 -0.22 20.24 -10.04
N LEU A 258 -1.49 20.55 -10.30
CA LEU A 258 -2.45 20.97 -9.30
C LEU A 258 -2.91 19.83 -8.38
N LEU A 259 -3.13 18.64 -8.94
CA LEU A 259 -3.50 17.45 -8.17
C LEU A 259 -2.32 16.96 -7.32
N SER A 260 -1.10 17.08 -7.84
CA SER A 260 0.12 16.81 -7.07
C SER A 260 0.24 17.72 -5.84
N LYS A 261 -0.05 19.03 -5.98
CA LYS A 261 -0.13 19.95 -4.83
C LYS A 261 -1.24 19.57 -3.85
N LEU A 262 -2.40 19.16 -4.35
CA LEU A 262 -3.52 18.73 -3.53
C LEU A 262 -3.15 17.49 -2.71
N ARG A 263 -2.55 16.46 -3.34
CA ARG A 263 -2.02 15.28 -2.65
C ARG A 263 -1.00 15.64 -1.59
N ASN A 264 -0.13 16.61 -1.87
CA ASN A 264 0.85 17.08 -0.90
C ASN A 264 0.20 17.70 0.35
N GLU A 265 -0.85 18.50 0.19
CA GLU A 265 -1.61 19.03 1.32
C GLU A 265 -2.35 17.92 2.09
N GLN A 266 -2.93 16.95 1.38
CA GLN A 266 -3.54 15.78 2.02
C GLN A 266 -2.52 14.96 2.81
N GLY A 267 -1.30 14.80 2.28
CA GLY A 267 -0.20 14.14 2.99
C GLY A 267 0.21 14.89 4.24
N ARG A 268 0.27 16.23 4.22
CA ARG A 268 0.55 17.02 5.43
C ARG A 268 -0.52 16.85 6.50
N ASP A 269 -1.78 16.91 6.09
CA ASP A 269 -2.91 16.72 7.00
C ASP A 269 -2.93 15.30 7.60
N LEU A 270 -2.65 14.28 6.77
CA LEU A 270 -2.48 12.90 7.18
C LEU A 270 -1.38 12.74 8.24
N LEU A 271 -0.19 13.29 8.00
CA LEU A 271 0.93 13.18 8.95
C LEU A 271 0.62 13.87 10.28
N HIS A 272 -0.03 15.03 10.24
CA HIS A 272 -0.45 15.74 11.45
C HIS A 272 -1.47 14.91 12.26
N PHE A 273 -2.49 14.38 11.59
CA PHE A 273 -3.50 13.51 12.18
C PHE A 273 -2.88 12.26 12.82
N VAL A 274 -2.01 11.56 12.07
CA VAL A 274 -1.34 10.35 12.57
C VAL A 274 -0.44 10.68 13.75
N LYS A 275 0.37 11.74 13.70
CA LYS A 275 1.23 12.12 14.83
C LYS A 275 0.43 12.47 16.09
N GLN A 276 -0.66 13.23 15.94
CA GLN A 276 -1.53 13.58 17.05
C GLN A 276 -2.15 12.34 17.70
N PHE A 277 -2.51 11.33 16.90
CA PHE A 277 -3.16 10.12 17.39
C PHE A 277 -2.18 9.07 17.93
N SER A 278 -1.02 8.90 17.29
CA SER A 278 -0.01 7.91 17.65
C SER A 278 0.79 8.35 18.88
N GLY A 279 1.04 9.65 19.04
CA GLY A 279 1.98 10.17 20.04
C GLY A 279 3.41 9.74 19.70
N GLU A 280 4.06 9.03 20.63
CA GLU A 280 5.43 8.50 20.46
C GLU A 280 5.46 7.00 20.12
N LYS A 281 4.31 6.43 19.75
CA LYS A 281 4.24 5.02 19.36
C LYS A 281 4.90 4.81 17.98
N PRO A 282 5.50 3.64 17.74
CA PRO A 282 5.90 3.19 16.41
C PRO A 282 4.74 3.32 15.41
N VAL A 283 5.00 3.80 14.20
CA VAL A 283 3.96 4.06 13.19
C VAL A 283 4.22 3.26 11.91
N LEU A 284 3.14 2.72 11.35
CA LEU A 284 3.04 2.23 9.98
C LEU A 284 1.98 3.07 9.23
N ILE A 285 2.29 3.57 8.04
CA ILE A 285 1.32 4.25 7.15
C ILE A 285 1.27 3.50 5.83
N CYS A 286 0.09 2.97 5.51
CA CYS A 286 -0.18 2.22 4.29
C CYS A 286 -1.14 3.00 3.38
N GLY A 287 -1.00 2.91 2.07
CA GLY A 287 -2.09 3.35 1.20
C GLY A 287 -1.73 3.53 -0.26
N ASP A 288 -2.76 3.84 -1.03
CA ASP A 288 -2.65 4.35 -2.39
C ASP A 288 -2.53 5.88 -2.32
N PHE A 289 -1.32 6.37 -2.58
CA PHE A 289 -1.03 7.79 -2.55
C PHE A 289 -1.31 8.46 -3.90
N ASN A 290 -1.58 7.70 -4.96
CA ASN A 290 -1.79 8.21 -6.31
C ASN A 290 -0.68 9.19 -6.77
N ALA A 291 0.53 8.99 -6.27
CA ALA A 291 1.66 9.88 -6.44
C ALA A 291 2.91 9.05 -6.66
N GLU A 292 3.65 9.34 -7.72
CA GLU A 292 4.96 8.71 -7.91
C GLU A 292 5.98 9.18 -6.86
N PRO A 293 7.10 8.45 -6.66
CA PRO A 293 8.12 8.84 -5.69
C PRO A 293 8.72 10.23 -5.94
N THR A 294 8.64 10.71 -7.18
CA THR A 294 9.11 12.05 -7.59
C THR A 294 8.15 13.18 -7.21
N GLU A 295 6.94 12.88 -6.75
CA GLU A 295 5.97 13.90 -6.37
C GLU A 295 6.22 14.46 -4.96
N PRO A 296 5.86 15.73 -4.68
CA PRO A 296 6.19 16.39 -3.41
C PRO A 296 5.63 15.72 -2.15
N VAL A 297 4.53 14.96 -2.27
CA VAL A 297 3.94 14.24 -1.13
C VAL A 297 4.87 13.16 -0.61
N TYR A 298 5.62 12.48 -1.48
CA TYR A 298 6.56 11.42 -1.09
C TYR A 298 7.68 12.00 -0.23
N ALA A 299 8.34 13.06 -0.70
CA ALA A 299 9.32 13.80 0.09
C ALA A 299 8.74 14.31 1.40
N THR A 300 7.51 14.84 1.39
CA THR A 300 6.85 15.33 2.62
C THR A 300 6.63 14.22 3.66
N VAL A 301 6.32 13.00 3.23
CA VAL A 301 6.16 11.84 4.12
C VAL A 301 7.50 11.43 4.74
N LEU A 302 8.57 11.38 3.94
CA LEU A 302 9.90 10.93 4.41
C LEU A 302 10.64 12.01 5.22
N SER A 303 10.56 13.26 4.81
CA SER A 303 11.22 14.42 5.44
C SER A 303 10.42 15.01 6.59
N GLY A 304 9.21 14.51 6.83
CA GLY A 304 8.32 14.98 7.89
C GLY A 304 8.94 14.78 9.28
N LYS A 305 9.50 15.85 9.86
CA LYS A 305 10.15 15.83 11.20
C LYS A 305 9.26 15.30 12.33
N GLN A 306 7.95 15.23 12.12
CA GLN A 306 6.99 14.73 13.10
C GLN A 306 7.07 13.21 13.30
N LEU A 307 7.35 12.45 12.23
CA LEU A 307 7.33 10.98 12.23
C LEU A 307 8.60 10.33 11.68
N GLN A 308 9.44 11.06 10.92
CA GLN A 308 10.73 10.58 10.39
C GLN A 308 10.61 9.23 9.65
N LEU A 309 9.64 9.12 8.74
CA LEU A 309 9.30 7.84 8.11
C LEU A 309 10.35 7.41 7.07
N ALA A 310 10.38 6.10 6.79
CA ALA A 310 11.11 5.47 5.70
C ALA A 310 10.15 4.59 4.86
N SER A 311 10.54 4.23 3.64
CA SER A 311 9.75 3.34 2.77
C SER A 311 10.24 1.91 2.88
N ALA A 312 9.34 0.98 3.21
CA ALA A 312 9.69 -0.42 3.45
C ALA A 312 10.27 -1.11 2.21
N TYR A 313 9.73 -0.84 1.02
CA TYR A 313 10.21 -1.43 -0.22
C TYR A 313 11.54 -0.82 -0.68
N ALA A 314 11.69 0.51 -0.54
CA ALA A 314 12.95 1.19 -0.84
C ALA A 314 14.09 0.67 0.04
N ASP A 315 13.87 0.55 1.35
CA ASP A 315 14.90 0.10 2.29
C ASP A 315 15.32 -1.36 2.03
N ILE A 316 14.37 -2.28 1.79
CA ILE A 316 14.71 -3.68 1.49
C ILE A 316 15.51 -3.81 0.18
N LYS A 317 15.21 -2.99 -0.84
CA LYS A 317 16.01 -2.99 -2.07
C LYS A 317 17.40 -2.40 -1.83
N ALA A 318 17.50 -1.30 -1.08
CA ALA A 318 18.78 -0.68 -0.74
C ALA A 318 19.70 -1.64 0.04
N GLU A 319 19.18 -2.30 1.08
CA GLU A 319 19.94 -3.30 1.87
C GLU A 319 20.47 -4.44 1.00
N ARG A 320 19.68 -4.86 -0.01
CA ARG A 320 20.06 -5.92 -0.94
C ARG A 320 21.14 -5.47 -1.92
N ASP A 321 21.03 -4.28 -2.47
CA ASP A 321 21.99 -3.74 -3.42
C ASP A 321 23.35 -3.50 -2.74
N GLU A 322 23.35 -3.04 -1.49
CA GLU A 322 24.54 -2.95 -0.63
C GLU A 322 25.17 -4.33 -0.39
N CYS A 323 24.39 -5.34 0.01
CA CYS A 323 24.90 -6.71 0.19
C CYS A 323 25.48 -7.32 -1.10
N ASN A 324 24.88 -7.01 -2.26
CA ASN A 324 25.37 -7.50 -3.56
C ASN A 324 26.71 -6.85 -3.93
N ASN A 325 26.85 -5.54 -3.70
CA ASN A 325 28.10 -4.82 -3.94
C ASN A 325 29.23 -5.36 -3.04
N ASP A 326 28.97 -5.56 -1.74
CA ASP A 326 29.94 -6.18 -0.80
C ASP A 326 30.38 -7.58 -1.25
N SER A 327 29.44 -8.37 -1.81
CA SER A 327 29.76 -9.71 -2.33
C SER A 327 30.58 -9.65 -3.62
N ALA A 328 30.32 -8.67 -4.50
CA ALA A 328 31.07 -8.46 -5.73
C ALA A 328 32.49 -7.94 -5.46
N GLU A 329 32.65 -7.08 -4.45
CA GLU A 329 33.96 -6.61 -3.98
C GLU A 329 34.76 -7.73 -3.33
N LYS A 330 34.14 -8.58 -2.50
CA LYS A 330 34.78 -9.79 -1.96
C LYS A 330 35.18 -10.79 -3.04
N HIS A 331 34.38 -10.94 -4.11
CA HIS A 331 34.74 -11.77 -5.25
C HIS A 331 35.90 -11.18 -6.07
N LYS A 332 35.97 -9.84 -6.22
CA LYS A 332 37.12 -9.16 -6.85
C LYS A 332 38.39 -9.23 -5.99
N ALA A 333 38.27 -9.08 -4.67
CA ALA A 333 39.40 -9.19 -3.73
C ALA A 333 39.96 -10.63 -3.62
N ASN A 334 39.14 -11.65 -3.93
CA ASN A 334 39.62 -13.04 -4.05
C ASN A 334 40.28 -13.36 -5.40
N THR A 335 40.22 -12.45 -6.39
CA THR A 335 40.89 -12.60 -7.69
C THR A 335 42.14 -11.75 -7.86
N ASP A 336 42.34 -10.73 -7.03
CA ASP A 336 43.55 -9.90 -7.03
C ASP A 336 44.12 -9.77 -5.62
N SER A 337 45.07 -10.64 -5.29
CA SER A 337 45.98 -10.44 -4.17
C SER A 337 47.29 -9.82 -4.67
N SER A 338 47.36 -8.49 -4.71
CA SER A 338 48.62 -7.76 -4.50
C SER A 338 48.39 -6.25 -4.32
N ASP A 339 48.98 -5.78 -3.22
CA ASP A 339 49.62 -4.49 -2.99
C ASP A 339 48.84 -3.33 -2.31
N ASP A 340 49.52 -2.88 -1.25
CA ASP A 340 49.30 -1.76 -0.36
C ASP A 340 49.07 -0.41 -1.07
N ALA A 341 48.26 0.45 -0.47
CA ALA A 341 48.69 1.81 -0.14
C ALA A 341 47.73 2.52 0.83
N GLN A 342 48.36 3.21 1.78
CA GLN A 342 47.78 4.11 2.78
C GLN A 342 47.01 5.28 2.15
N THR A 343 46.01 5.80 2.86
CA THR A 343 45.65 7.22 2.71
C THR A 343 45.10 7.80 4.02
N GLN A 344 45.51 9.04 4.26
CA GLN A 344 45.43 9.81 5.49
C GLN A 344 44.02 10.38 5.75
N SER A 345 43.68 10.44 7.03
CA SER A 345 42.53 11.14 7.59
C SER A 345 42.74 12.66 7.54
N VAL A 346 41.74 13.38 7.01
CA VAL A 346 41.56 14.82 7.23
C VAL A 346 40.22 14.98 7.95
N GLU A 347 40.29 15.53 9.16
CA GLU A 347 39.14 15.97 9.95
C GLU A 347 38.68 17.31 9.38
N GLU A 348 37.41 17.42 8.98
CA GLU A 348 36.77 18.70 8.68
C GLU A 348 35.59 18.92 9.64
N GLU A 349 35.57 20.11 10.23
CA GLU A 349 34.67 20.56 11.28
C GLU A 349 33.26 20.87 10.74
N GLU A 350 32.25 20.34 11.43
CA GLU A 350 30.81 20.51 11.20
C GLU A 350 30.36 21.97 11.29
N THR A 351 29.58 22.43 10.31
CA THR A 351 28.69 23.60 10.47
C THR A 351 27.32 23.31 9.85
N ASP A 352 26.27 23.91 10.44
CA ASP A 352 24.82 23.65 10.32
C ASP A 352 24.15 23.64 8.91
N ALA A 353 24.91 23.49 7.82
CA ALA A 353 24.41 23.34 6.45
C ALA A 353 24.11 21.88 6.04
N GLU A 354 24.76 20.89 6.68
CA GLU A 354 24.62 19.46 6.34
C GLU A 354 23.19 18.93 6.50
N HIS A 355 22.44 19.45 7.48
CA HIS A 355 21.10 18.93 7.79
C HIS A 355 20.03 19.19 6.71
N VAL A 356 20.25 20.15 5.80
CA VAL A 356 19.32 20.39 4.68
C VAL A 356 19.67 19.48 3.49
N GLU A 357 20.95 19.26 3.20
CA GLU A 357 21.40 18.34 2.14
C GLU A 357 21.14 16.87 2.48
N LEU A 358 21.39 16.43 3.72
CA LEU A 358 21.16 15.05 4.17
C LEU A 358 19.69 14.61 4.04
N CYS A 359 18.75 15.54 4.21
CA CYS A 359 17.32 15.27 4.07
C CYS A 359 16.93 15.01 2.61
N ASP A 360 17.53 15.75 1.68
CA ASP A 360 17.29 15.58 0.24
C ASP A 360 17.98 14.31 -0.28
N ASP A 361 19.20 13.99 0.19
CA ASP A 361 19.93 12.79 -0.21
C ASP A 361 19.22 11.50 0.20
N LYS A 362 18.68 11.43 1.44
CA LYS A 362 17.92 10.28 1.91
C LYS A 362 16.68 10.04 1.05
N VAL A 363 15.95 11.11 0.70
CA VAL A 363 14.77 11.02 -0.16
C VAL A 363 15.16 10.56 -1.57
N MET A 364 16.22 11.12 -2.14
CA MET A 364 16.70 10.74 -3.47
C MET A 364 17.16 9.28 -3.53
N LYS A 365 17.87 8.78 -2.51
CA LYS A 365 18.23 7.36 -2.39
C LYS A 365 16.97 6.48 -2.32
N SER A 366 15.98 6.89 -1.52
CA SER A 366 14.70 6.17 -1.42
C SER A 366 13.98 6.09 -2.76
N ILE A 367 13.88 7.21 -3.50
CA ILE A 367 13.27 7.27 -4.84
C ILE A 367 13.91 6.26 -5.81
N GLN A 368 15.24 6.15 -5.82
CA GLN A 368 15.97 5.21 -6.69
C GLN A 368 15.74 3.74 -6.30
N CYS A 369 15.38 3.51 -5.03
CA CYS A 369 15.19 2.18 -4.49
C CYS A 369 13.72 1.71 -4.49
N GLU A 370 12.77 2.57 -4.85
CA GLU A 370 11.38 2.13 -5.00
C GLU A 370 11.22 1.04 -6.09
N PRO A 371 10.16 0.20 -6.01
CA PRO A 371 9.87 -0.76 -7.05
C PRO A 371 9.50 -0.02 -8.34
N PRO A 372 9.64 -0.66 -9.51
CA PRO A 372 9.31 -0.02 -10.78
C PRO A 372 7.82 0.26 -10.95
N TYR A 373 6.95 -0.50 -10.27
CA TYR A 373 5.51 -0.29 -10.26
C TYR A 373 4.85 -0.93 -9.05
N THR A 374 3.65 -0.44 -8.75
CA THR A 374 2.67 -1.04 -7.85
C THR A 374 1.31 -1.21 -8.53
N THR A 375 1.06 -0.48 -9.62
CA THR A 375 -0.09 -0.66 -10.51
C THR A 375 0.37 -0.85 -11.96
N TRP A 376 -0.33 -1.69 -12.72
CA TRP A 376 -0.06 -1.89 -14.14
C TRP A 376 -1.31 -2.27 -14.93
N LYS A 377 -1.78 -1.35 -15.77
CA LYS A 377 -3.05 -1.45 -16.50
C LYS A 377 -2.98 -0.84 -17.90
N ILE A 378 -3.97 -1.14 -18.72
CA ILE A 378 -4.15 -0.53 -20.05
C ILE A 378 -5.55 0.06 -20.14
N ARG A 379 -5.62 1.37 -20.38
CA ARG A 379 -6.84 2.15 -20.59
C ARG A 379 -6.94 2.63 -22.04
N GLU A 380 -8.00 3.36 -22.36
CA GLU A 380 -8.18 3.99 -23.68
C GLU A 380 -7.01 4.93 -24.06
N ASP A 381 -6.47 5.65 -23.07
CA ASP A 381 -5.38 6.61 -23.27
C ASP A 381 -3.98 5.96 -23.35
N GLY A 382 -3.86 4.66 -23.06
CA GLY A 382 -2.62 3.90 -23.15
C GLY A 382 -2.33 2.98 -21.97
N GLU A 383 -1.10 2.49 -21.93
CA GLU A 383 -0.56 1.66 -20.85
C GLU A 383 -0.06 2.53 -19.71
N GLU A 384 -0.56 2.28 -18.50
CA GLU A 384 -0.20 2.97 -17.26
C GLU A 384 0.54 1.99 -16.34
N CYS A 385 1.75 2.34 -15.92
CA CYS A 385 2.61 1.52 -15.08
C CYS A 385 3.36 2.44 -14.11
N HIS A 386 2.94 2.45 -12.84
CA HIS A 386 3.37 3.46 -11.87
C HIS A 386 3.58 2.84 -10.49
N THR A 387 4.46 3.44 -9.70
CA THR A 387 4.62 3.19 -8.26
C THR A 387 3.87 4.26 -7.50
N ILE A 388 2.72 3.93 -6.91
CA ILE A 388 1.85 4.87 -6.21
C ILE A 388 1.30 4.32 -4.89
N ASP A 389 1.58 3.06 -4.59
CA ASP A 389 1.21 2.40 -3.34
C ASP A 389 2.42 2.26 -2.43
N TYR A 390 2.24 2.52 -1.14
CA TYR A 390 3.36 2.55 -0.20
C TYR A 390 3.02 1.93 1.15
N VAL A 391 4.07 1.42 1.80
CA VAL A 391 4.11 1.08 3.23
C VAL A 391 5.26 1.84 3.85
N PHE A 392 4.94 2.92 4.55
CA PHE A 392 5.90 3.74 5.29
C PHE A 392 5.95 3.33 6.76
N TYR A 393 7.11 3.48 7.39
CA TYR A 393 7.31 3.07 8.77
C TYR A 393 8.31 3.96 9.52
N THR A 394 8.30 3.93 10.86
CA THR A 394 9.28 4.61 11.73
C THR A 394 10.53 3.74 11.94
N PRO A 395 11.67 4.01 11.27
CA PRO A 395 12.80 3.08 11.19
C PRO A 395 13.58 2.89 12.50
N GLU A 396 13.47 3.82 13.45
CA GLU A 396 14.10 3.65 14.78
C GLU A 396 13.33 2.68 15.69
N GLN A 397 12.06 2.41 15.38
CA GLN A 397 11.15 1.63 16.21
C GLN A 397 10.68 0.34 15.54
N PHE A 398 10.82 0.26 14.23
CA PHE A 398 10.51 -0.90 13.40
C PHE A 398 11.72 -1.24 12.54
N LYS A 399 11.99 -2.53 12.36
CA LYS A 399 12.89 -3.02 11.32
C LYS A 399 12.09 -3.76 10.26
N VAL A 400 12.15 -3.32 9.02
CA VAL A 400 11.64 -4.12 7.90
C VAL A 400 12.55 -5.33 7.70
N ARG A 401 11.95 -6.52 7.53
CA ARG A 401 12.66 -7.81 7.44
C ARG A 401 12.52 -8.42 6.05
N ASN A 402 11.37 -8.25 5.41
CA ASN A 402 11.12 -8.78 4.08
C ASN A 402 9.96 -8.05 3.40
N CYS A 403 9.92 -8.09 2.08
CA CYS A 403 8.81 -7.62 1.27
C CYS A 403 8.44 -8.66 0.20
N LEU A 404 7.18 -8.69 -0.21
CA LEU A 404 6.69 -9.55 -1.29
C LEU A 404 7.10 -8.98 -2.66
N GLU A 405 7.77 -9.78 -3.49
CA GLU A 405 8.21 -9.34 -4.81
C GLU A 405 7.03 -9.00 -5.72
N PHE A 406 7.22 -7.97 -6.55
CA PHE A 406 6.32 -7.72 -7.67
C PHE A 406 6.57 -8.76 -8.77
N PRO A 407 5.52 -9.21 -9.47
CA PRO A 407 5.70 -10.11 -10.61
C PRO A 407 6.58 -9.46 -11.68
N ARG A 408 7.17 -10.23 -12.58
CA ARG A 408 7.86 -9.68 -13.77
C ARG A 408 6.89 -9.43 -14.93
N ASP A 409 7.31 -8.65 -15.93
CA ASP A 409 6.51 -8.38 -17.15
C ASP A 409 5.95 -9.65 -17.82
N ASP A 410 6.76 -10.70 -17.90
CA ASP A 410 6.39 -12.00 -18.48
C ASP A 410 5.33 -12.74 -17.65
N GLU A 411 5.32 -12.53 -16.33
CA GLU A 411 4.38 -13.14 -15.40
C GLU A 411 3.03 -12.39 -15.35
N VAL A 412 3.05 -11.06 -15.44
CA VAL A 412 1.84 -10.22 -15.53
C VAL A 412 1.10 -10.48 -16.85
N GLY A 413 1.87 -10.69 -17.93
CA GLY A 413 1.34 -10.93 -19.26
C GLY A 413 0.92 -9.65 -20.01
N LYS A 414 0.71 -9.77 -21.32
CA LYS A 414 0.54 -8.65 -22.26
C LYS A 414 -0.72 -7.81 -22.07
N ASN A 415 -1.72 -8.35 -21.38
CA ASN A 415 -3.00 -7.65 -21.16
C ASN A 415 -3.00 -6.87 -19.84
N ARG A 416 -1.94 -6.99 -19.03
CA ARG A 416 -1.80 -6.33 -17.73
C ARG A 416 -2.95 -6.69 -16.79
N THR A 417 -3.19 -5.86 -15.78
CA THR A 417 -4.23 -6.07 -14.77
C THR A 417 -5.34 -5.02 -14.90
N PRO A 418 -6.58 -5.31 -14.43
CA PRO A 418 -7.06 -6.57 -13.88
C PRO A 418 -7.14 -7.68 -14.94
N SER A 419 -7.24 -8.93 -14.50
CA SER A 419 -7.44 -10.09 -15.37
C SER A 419 -8.05 -11.26 -14.59
N PHE A 420 -8.36 -12.37 -15.28
CA PHE A 420 -8.76 -13.61 -14.60
C PHE A 420 -7.69 -14.17 -13.64
N GLN A 421 -6.44 -13.73 -13.76
CA GLN A 421 -5.34 -14.14 -12.88
C GLN A 421 -5.05 -13.14 -11.76
N TYR A 422 -5.62 -11.92 -11.80
CA TYR A 422 -5.39 -10.91 -10.77
C TYR A 422 -6.56 -9.89 -10.68
N PRO A 423 -7.20 -9.72 -9.51
CA PRO A 423 -8.53 -9.10 -9.40
C PRO A 423 -8.53 -7.57 -9.20
N SER A 424 -7.36 -6.93 -9.24
CA SER A 424 -7.19 -5.49 -9.10
C SER A 424 -6.18 -5.01 -10.13
N ASP A 425 -6.18 -3.73 -10.45
CA ASP A 425 -5.16 -3.07 -11.26
C ASP A 425 -3.92 -2.64 -10.45
N HIS A 426 -4.00 -2.75 -9.11
CA HIS A 426 -2.90 -2.57 -8.18
C HIS A 426 -2.46 -3.93 -7.63
N PHE A 427 -1.18 -4.15 -7.44
CA PHE A 427 -0.64 -5.34 -6.77
C PHE A 427 -0.57 -5.12 -5.25
N SER A 428 -0.93 -6.14 -4.46
CA SER A 428 -0.81 -6.04 -3.00
C SER A 428 0.65 -5.91 -2.57
N LEU A 429 0.96 -4.97 -1.70
CA LEU A 429 2.23 -4.89 -0.99
C LEU A 429 2.13 -5.75 0.27
N VAL A 430 3.15 -6.57 0.55
CA VAL A 430 3.21 -7.34 1.79
C VAL A 430 4.59 -7.20 2.41
N CYS A 431 4.64 -6.73 3.64
CA CYS A 431 5.88 -6.43 4.36
C CYS A 431 5.90 -7.16 5.70
N ASP A 432 7.06 -7.72 6.03
CA ASP A 432 7.36 -8.28 7.34
C ASP A 432 8.16 -7.26 8.14
N PHE A 433 7.66 -6.89 9.31
CA PHE A 433 8.32 -5.99 10.24
C PHE A 433 8.65 -6.69 11.55
N GLU A 434 9.68 -6.21 12.22
CA GLU A 434 9.95 -6.50 13.61
C GLU A 434 9.83 -5.21 14.44
N LEU A 435 9.01 -5.27 15.47
CA LEU A 435 8.87 -4.18 16.43
C LEU A 435 10.01 -4.20 17.45
N LEU A 436 10.85 -3.17 17.40
CA LEU A 436 12.07 -3.06 18.19
C LEU A 436 11.75 -2.76 19.66
N ASP A 437 12.70 -3.06 20.55
CA ASP A 437 12.65 -2.58 21.93
C ASP A 437 13.02 -1.11 21.97
N LYS A 438 12.40 -0.35 22.88
CA LYS A 438 12.83 1.03 23.13
C LYS A 438 14.26 0.98 23.66
N GLN A 439 15.20 1.63 22.96
CA GLN A 439 16.57 1.82 23.44
C GLN A 439 16.60 2.70 24.69
#